data_AF-A0A847H0E4-F1
#
_entry.id   AF-A0A847H0E4-F1
#
_cell.length_a   1.000
_cell.length_b   1.000
_cell.length_c   1.000
_cell.angle_alpha   90.00
_cell.angle_beta   90.00
_cell.angle_gamma   90.00
#
_symmetry.space_group_name_H-M   'P 1'
#
loop_
_entity.id
_entity.type
_entity.pdbx_description
1 polymer ?
#
loop_
_entity_poly.entity_id
_entity_poly.type
_entity_poly.pdbx_seq_one_letter_code
_entity_poly.pdbx_strand_id
1 'polypeptide(L)'
;MARQKKSGQQKEKKTPVRLSPIPRKHSGKVTEPWETMVRLIDEMAASDAHRFGHLQKCKIRLYWVKDWKADADGVTVGAQVCKANELDRLLVEDSKGETPDIFVKLPREQWEHLDQTERDHRLYHELCHIRPALDGNGNQKRDTKDRLLWRLGRHPIAAFPEEIVRFGVDRVVGHNAAIVRSAEAAARPMFRAFDEAEEKARRKGGEKKDAWRRWGIARLELDPAVEDYVVKAGLDTIGALSDFMARHGDFWDKDLRVGGESKPRNLRAKVEAAYAEFWQQHPEFCT
;
A
#
# COMPACT_ATOMS: atom_id res chain seq x y z
N MET A 1 22.33 40.25 -2.47
CA MET A 1 20.88 39.94 -2.49
C MET A 1 20.53 39.13 -1.25
N ALA A 2 19.82 39.72 -0.29
CA ALA A 2 19.44 39.07 0.97
C ALA A 2 18.20 38.19 0.75
N ARG A 3 18.33 36.89 1.07
CA ARG A 3 17.26 35.88 0.94
C ARG A 3 16.20 36.14 2.03
N GLN A 4 15.03 36.67 1.64
CA GLN A 4 13.89 36.85 2.56
C GLN A 4 13.51 35.49 3.18
N LYS A 5 13.61 35.38 4.51
CA LYS A 5 13.07 34.25 5.28
C LYS A 5 11.55 34.27 5.14
N LYS A 6 10.96 33.21 4.57
CA LYS A 6 9.50 32.98 4.59
C LYS A 6 9.04 32.85 6.04
N SER A 7 8.61 33.96 6.63
CA SER A 7 7.94 34.02 7.92
C SER A 7 6.48 33.58 7.73
N GLY A 8 6.04 32.55 8.44
CA GLY A 8 4.60 32.37 8.71
C GLY A 8 3.94 31.05 8.32
N GLN A 9 4.65 29.94 8.09
CA GLN A 9 3.98 28.64 8.17
C GLN A 9 3.74 28.31 9.65
N GLN A 10 2.51 28.58 10.13
CA GLN A 10 2.02 28.05 11.39
C GLN A 10 2.21 26.53 11.37
N LYS A 11 3.14 26.01 12.19
CA LYS A 11 3.28 24.56 12.37
C LYS A 11 1.97 24.06 12.98
N GLU A 12 1.19 23.33 12.20
CA GLU A 12 0.05 22.60 12.70
C GLU A 12 0.49 21.75 13.90
N LYS A 13 -0.19 21.93 15.04
CA LYS A 13 0.07 21.13 16.23
C LYS A 13 -0.32 19.69 15.90
N LYS A 14 0.67 18.81 15.76
CA LYS A 14 0.43 17.39 15.54
C LYS A 14 -0.39 16.83 16.70
N THR A 15 -1.56 16.27 16.40
CA THR A 15 -2.39 15.58 17.38
C THR A 15 -1.59 14.41 17.98
N PRO A 16 -1.54 14.27 19.32
CA PRO A 16 -0.83 13.15 19.94
C PRO A 16 -1.49 11.83 19.55
N VAL A 17 -0.67 10.86 19.13
CA VAL A 17 -1.13 9.51 18.77
C VAL A 17 -1.51 8.75 20.04
N ARG A 18 -2.73 8.19 20.08
CA ARG A 18 -3.20 7.38 21.21
C ARG A 18 -2.56 6.00 21.16
N LEU A 19 -1.78 5.68 22.19
CA LEU A 19 -1.15 4.38 22.36
C LEU A 19 -1.80 3.65 23.55
N SER A 20 -2.04 2.35 23.38
CA SER A 20 -2.43 1.48 24.50
C SER A 20 -1.58 0.21 24.52
N PRO A 21 -0.98 -0.17 25.67
CA PRO A 21 -0.11 -1.35 25.73
C PRO A 21 -0.90 -2.63 25.41
N ILE A 22 -0.29 -3.54 24.64
CA ILE A 22 -0.86 -4.87 24.42
C ILE A 22 -0.46 -5.76 25.61
N PRO A 23 -1.40 -6.23 26.43
CA PRO A 23 -1.07 -7.04 27.58
C PRO A 23 -0.45 -8.37 27.14
N ARG A 24 0.66 -8.78 27.75
CA ARG A 24 1.31 -10.07 27.43
C ARG A 24 0.38 -11.25 27.70
N LYS A 25 -0.44 -11.16 28.76
CA LYS A 25 -1.48 -12.14 29.08
C LYS A 25 -2.84 -11.46 29.21
N HIS A 26 -3.89 -12.05 28.64
CA HIS A 26 -5.28 -11.68 28.85
C HIS A 26 -6.04 -12.92 29.32
N SER A 27 -6.67 -12.84 30.50
CA SER A 27 -7.38 -13.97 31.12
C SER A 27 -6.50 -15.24 31.24
N GLY A 28 -5.22 -15.04 31.61
CA GLY A 28 -4.24 -16.12 31.77
C GLY A 28 -3.62 -16.65 30.47
N LYS A 29 -4.19 -16.37 29.30
CA LYS A 29 -3.67 -16.75 27.99
C LYS A 29 -2.75 -15.68 27.44
N VAL A 30 -1.70 -16.07 26.71
CA VAL A 30 -0.85 -15.09 26.01
C VAL A 30 -1.69 -14.48 24.89
N THR A 31 -1.53 -13.18 24.63
CA THR A 31 -2.27 -12.53 23.54
C THR A 31 -1.62 -12.86 22.20
N GLU A 32 -2.41 -13.00 21.14
CA GLU A 32 -1.93 -13.44 19.82
C GLU A 32 -0.73 -12.64 19.30
N PRO A 33 -0.67 -11.30 19.36
CA PRO A 33 0.51 -10.57 18.89
C PRO A 33 1.79 -10.94 19.65
N TRP A 34 1.67 -11.25 20.94
CA TRP A 34 2.79 -11.70 21.76
C TRP A 34 3.18 -13.15 21.44
N GLU A 35 2.22 -14.03 21.23
CA GLU A 35 2.48 -15.42 20.80
C GLU A 35 3.21 -15.44 19.45
N THR A 36 2.72 -14.66 18.48
CA THR A 36 3.35 -14.49 17.16
C THR A 36 4.77 -13.94 17.30
N MET A 37 4.99 -12.88 18.07
CA MET A 37 6.33 -12.32 18.27
C MET A 37 7.31 -13.32 18.91
N VAL A 38 6.89 -14.00 19.99
CA VAL A 38 7.75 -14.97 20.69
C VAL A 38 8.10 -16.13 19.76
N ARG A 39 7.12 -16.69 19.06
CA ARG A 39 7.35 -17.75 18.08
C ARG A 39 8.34 -17.30 16.99
N LEU A 40 8.19 -16.11 16.43
CA LEU A 40 9.11 -15.58 15.42
C LEU A 40 10.54 -15.44 15.98
N ILE A 41 10.70 -14.92 17.20
CA ILE A 41 12.02 -14.78 17.84
C ILE A 41 12.66 -16.15 18.05
N ASP A 42 11.90 -17.14 18.51
CA ASP A 42 12.39 -18.49 18.75
C ASP A 42 12.79 -19.19 17.45
N GLU A 43 11.97 -19.11 16.40
CA GLU A 43 12.30 -19.63 15.07
C GLU A 43 13.55 -18.94 14.49
N MET A 44 13.67 -17.62 14.64
CA MET A 44 14.82 -16.84 14.17
C MET A 44 16.10 -17.20 14.94
N ALA A 45 15.99 -17.46 16.24
CA ALA A 45 17.10 -17.90 17.06
C ALA A 45 17.53 -19.34 16.76
N ALA A 46 16.58 -20.22 16.41
CA ALA A 46 16.83 -21.60 16.04
C ALA A 46 17.43 -21.76 14.63
N SER A 47 17.16 -20.82 13.73
CA SER A 47 17.78 -20.83 12.40
C SER A 47 19.31 -20.62 12.48
N ASP A 48 20.10 -21.41 11.75
CA ASP A 48 21.58 -21.37 11.69
C ASP A 48 22.16 -20.01 11.27
N ALA A 49 21.31 -19.05 10.93
CA ALA A 49 21.74 -17.72 10.54
C ALA A 49 22.43 -16.94 11.66
N HIS A 50 22.34 -17.31 12.95
CA HIS A 50 22.89 -16.63 14.15
C HIS A 50 22.59 -15.11 14.26
N ARG A 51 21.94 -14.50 13.27
CA ARG A 51 21.77 -13.06 13.07
C ARG A 51 20.75 -12.43 13.98
N PHE A 52 20.00 -13.25 14.71
CA PHE A 52 18.86 -12.80 15.52
C PHE A 52 18.88 -13.33 16.96
N GLY A 53 19.91 -14.08 17.36
CA GLY A 53 20.06 -14.55 18.75
C GLY A 53 20.13 -13.39 19.76
N HIS A 54 20.47 -12.18 19.32
CA HIS A 54 20.42 -10.98 20.15
C HIS A 54 18.99 -10.62 20.59
N LEU A 55 17.95 -10.94 19.81
CA LEU A 55 16.57 -10.57 20.12
C LEU A 55 16.06 -11.22 21.41
N GLN A 56 16.57 -12.40 21.77
CA GLN A 56 16.23 -13.06 23.05
C GLN A 56 16.62 -12.23 24.28
N LYS A 57 17.62 -11.33 24.14
CA LYS A 57 18.07 -10.43 25.20
C LYS A 57 17.39 -9.06 25.14
N CYS A 58 16.62 -8.77 24.10
CA CYS A 58 15.98 -7.48 23.87
C CYS A 58 14.62 -7.43 24.56
N LYS A 59 14.40 -6.45 25.44
CA LYS A 59 13.10 -6.26 26.09
C LYS A 59 12.16 -5.48 25.17
N ILE A 60 11.35 -6.20 24.40
CA ILE A 60 10.41 -5.62 23.43
C ILE A 60 9.04 -5.46 24.08
N ARG A 61 8.35 -4.34 23.84
CA ARG A 61 6.97 -4.14 24.28
C ARG A 61 6.07 -3.73 23.11
N LEU A 62 4.89 -4.35 23.04
CA LEU A 62 3.92 -4.12 21.98
C LEU A 62 2.86 -3.08 22.39
N TYR A 63 2.47 -2.21 21.46
CA TYR A 63 1.43 -1.20 21.65
C TYR A 63 0.43 -1.21 20.49
N TRP A 64 -0.85 -1.08 20.82
CA TRP A 64 -1.89 -0.70 19.86
C TRP A 64 -1.85 0.78 19.59
N VAL A 65 -1.95 1.14 18.31
CA VAL A 65 -2.20 2.49 17.81
C VAL A 65 -3.65 2.56 17.34
N LYS A 66 -4.43 3.51 17.86
CA LYS A 66 -5.87 3.63 17.53
C LYS A 66 -6.22 4.65 16.45
N ASP A 67 -5.30 5.53 16.05
CA ASP A 67 -5.62 6.68 15.19
C ASP A 67 -4.52 6.95 14.15
N TRP A 68 -4.02 5.91 13.48
CA TRP A 68 -3.01 6.13 12.44
C TRP A 68 -3.66 6.67 11.18
N LYS A 69 -3.45 7.97 10.93
CA LYS A 69 -3.88 8.60 9.68
C LYS A 69 -2.93 8.20 8.56
N ALA A 70 -3.51 7.96 7.39
CA ALA A 70 -2.77 7.93 6.15
C ALA A 70 -1.98 9.25 5.97
N ASP A 71 -0.84 9.18 5.31
CA ASP A 71 -0.10 10.37 4.92
C ASP A 71 -0.79 11.14 3.79
N ALA A 72 -0.14 12.19 3.27
CA ALA A 72 -0.69 13.01 2.19
C ALA A 72 -0.96 12.23 0.90
N ASP A 73 -0.31 11.06 0.74
CA ASP A 73 -0.43 10.18 -0.41
C ASP A 73 -1.43 9.03 -0.16
N GLY A 74 -2.11 9.03 0.98
CA GLY A 74 -3.07 7.99 1.34
C GLY A 74 -2.42 6.71 1.87
N VAL A 75 -1.11 6.71 2.16
CA VAL A 75 -0.39 5.54 2.66
C VAL A 75 -0.47 5.49 4.18
N THR A 76 -1.02 4.39 4.70
CA THR A 76 -1.04 4.13 6.15
C THR A 76 0.14 3.27 6.54
N VAL A 77 0.84 3.66 7.60
CA VAL A 77 1.96 2.88 8.13
C VAL A 77 1.43 1.56 8.70
N GLY A 78 2.12 0.47 8.37
CA GLY A 78 1.68 -0.88 8.70
C GLY A 78 2.05 -1.33 10.11
N ALA A 79 3.26 -1.02 10.54
CA ALA A 79 3.75 -1.17 11.90
C ALA A 79 4.93 -0.20 12.06
N GLN A 80 5.35 0.04 13.30
CA GLN A 80 6.52 0.88 13.55
C GLN A 80 7.26 0.41 14.79
N VAL A 81 8.54 0.14 14.61
CA VAL A 81 9.49 -0.01 15.69
C VAL A 81 10.09 1.34 16.10
N CYS A 82 10.20 1.58 17.40
CA CYS A 82 10.97 2.72 17.94
C CYS A 82 11.77 2.30 19.18
N LYS A 83 12.90 2.96 19.42
CA LYS A 83 13.64 2.78 20.67
C LYS A 83 12.88 3.40 21.83
N ALA A 84 12.88 2.75 22.98
CA ALA A 84 12.41 3.38 24.20
C ALA A 84 13.35 4.54 24.57
N ASN A 85 12.79 5.74 24.75
CA ASN A 85 13.54 6.87 25.29
C ASN A 85 13.61 6.77 26.83
N GLU A 86 14.41 7.61 27.48
CA GLU A 86 14.55 7.53 28.94
C GLU A 86 13.24 7.87 29.68
N LEU A 87 12.41 8.78 29.13
CA LEU A 87 11.09 9.08 29.70
C LEU A 87 10.17 7.86 29.65
N ASP A 88 10.14 7.14 28.53
CA ASP A 88 9.33 5.94 28.36
C ASP A 88 9.75 4.84 29.34
N ARG A 89 11.06 4.74 29.61
CA ARG A 89 11.61 3.79 30.58
C ARG A 89 11.21 4.16 32.01
N LEU A 90 11.35 5.44 32.37
CA LEU A 90 10.95 5.94 33.69
C LEU A 90 9.47 5.71 33.98
N LEU A 91 8.60 5.99 33.01
CA LEU A 91 7.15 5.75 33.14
C LEU A 91 6.82 4.26 33.42
N VAL A 92 7.64 3.33 32.92
CA VAL A 92 7.47 1.90 33.17
C VAL A 92 8.10 1.46 34.49
N GLU A 93 9.23 2.05 34.89
CA GLU A 93 9.87 1.82 36.20
C GLU A 93 8.90 2.16 37.34
N ASP A 94 8.22 3.31 37.25
CA ASP A 94 7.21 3.75 38.23
C ASP A 94 6.02 2.78 38.33
N SER A 95 5.76 2.03 37.26
CA SER A 95 4.68 1.04 37.17
C SER A 95 5.09 -0.37 37.63
N LYS A 96 6.28 -0.53 38.24
CA LYS A 96 6.88 -1.82 38.65
C LYS A 96 7.02 -2.83 37.50
N GLY A 97 7.11 -2.34 36.26
CA GLY A 97 7.26 -3.18 35.07
C GLY A 97 8.72 -3.40 34.69
N GLU A 98 8.96 -4.36 33.79
CA GLU A 98 10.25 -4.47 33.09
C GLU A 98 10.47 -3.25 32.18
N THR A 99 11.64 -2.63 32.29
CA THR A 99 12.07 -1.52 31.44
C THR A 99 12.24 -1.98 29.98
N PRO A 100 11.43 -1.47 29.04
CA PRO A 100 11.54 -1.85 27.65
C PRO A 100 12.76 -1.19 26.99
N ASP A 101 13.39 -1.93 26.09
CA ASP A 101 14.44 -1.45 25.20
C ASP A 101 13.85 -0.87 23.91
N ILE A 102 12.83 -1.57 23.39
CA ILE A 102 12.20 -1.32 22.09
C ILE A 102 10.68 -1.36 22.25
N PHE A 103 10.01 -0.49 21.51
CA PHE A 103 8.57 -0.54 21.29
C PHE A 103 8.26 -0.96 19.86
N VAL A 104 7.29 -1.84 19.70
CA VAL A 104 6.67 -2.14 18.41
C VAL A 104 5.22 -1.69 18.48
N LYS A 105 4.84 -0.83 17.54
CA LYS A 105 3.52 -0.22 17.43
C LYS A 105 2.76 -0.88 16.30
N LEU A 106 1.57 -1.39 16.62
CA LEU A 106 0.70 -2.10 15.68
C LEU A 106 -0.63 -1.32 15.55
N PRO A 107 -1.11 -1.04 14.32
CA PRO A 107 -2.43 -0.45 14.10
C PRO A 107 -3.49 -1.51 14.39
N ARG A 108 -4.30 -1.28 15.44
CA ARG A 108 -5.27 -2.28 15.90
C ARG A 108 -6.29 -2.63 14.83
N GLU A 109 -6.86 -1.62 14.18
CA GLU A 109 -7.90 -1.80 13.17
C GLU A 109 -7.40 -2.64 11.99
N GLN A 110 -6.20 -2.35 11.48
CA GLN A 110 -5.63 -3.16 10.40
C GLN A 110 -5.29 -4.57 10.86
N TRP A 111 -4.69 -4.72 12.05
CA TRP A 111 -4.24 -6.01 12.58
C TRP A 111 -5.34 -7.06 12.62
N GLU A 112 -6.54 -6.66 13.04
CA GLU A 112 -7.72 -7.52 13.15
C GLU A 112 -8.16 -8.07 11.77
N HIS A 113 -7.83 -7.38 10.66
CA HIS A 113 -8.15 -7.79 9.29
C HIS A 113 -7.04 -8.55 8.57
N LEU A 114 -5.82 -8.57 9.11
CA LEU A 114 -4.70 -9.31 8.52
C LEU A 114 -4.88 -10.82 8.69
N ASP A 115 -4.49 -11.59 7.68
CA ASP A 115 -4.32 -13.02 7.84
C ASP A 115 -3.07 -13.36 8.69
N GLN A 116 -2.92 -14.61 9.11
CA GLN A 116 -1.79 -15.01 9.96
C GLN A 116 -0.44 -14.80 9.27
N THR A 117 -0.35 -14.99 7.95
CA THR A 117 0.90 -14.80 7.21
C THR A 117 1.28 -13.33 7.14
N GLU A 118 0.30 -12.44 6.96
CA GLU A 118 0.50 -11.00 6.94
C GLU A 118 0.90 -10.47 8.33
N ARG A 119 0.30 -11.01 9.40
CA ARG A 119 0.69 -10.69 10.80
C ARG A 119 2.13 -11.13 11.08
N ASP A 120 2.48 -12.35 10.67
CA ASP A 120 3.84 -12.88 10.77
C ASP A 120 4.84 -12.00 10.04
N HIS A 121 4.56 -11.69 8.77
CA HIS A 121 5.42 -10.85 7.93
C HIS A 121 5.62 -9.47 8.55
N ARG A 122 4.54 -8.83 9.00
CA ARG A 122 4.58 -7.49 9.58
C ARG A 122 5.37 -7.43 10.88
N LEU A 123 5.20 -8.40 11.78
CA LEU A 123 6.03 -8.46 12.99
C LEU A 123 7.49 -8.80 12.65
N TYR A 124 7.72 -9.73 11.74
CA TYR A 124 9.07 -10.12 11.31
C TYR A 124 9.84 -8.95 10.72
N HIS A 125 9.20 -8.11 9.91
CA HIS A 125 9.74 -6.85 9.38
C HIS A 125 10.28 -5.96 10.52
N GLU A 126 9.43 -5.69 11.52
CA GLU A 126 9.80 -4.85 12.67
C GLU A 126 10.93 -5.46 13.50
N LEU A 127 10.98 -6.78 13.65
CA LEU A 127 12.07 -7.47 14.34
C LEU A 127 13.40 -7.38 13.58
N CYS A 128 13.37 -7.36 12.23
CA CYS A 128 14.58 -7.22 11.41
C CYS A 128 15.28 -5.87 11.56
N HIS A 129 14.53 -4.83 11.93
CA HIS A 129 15.08 -3.53 12.27
C HIS A 129 15.92 -3.56 13.56
N ILE A 130 15.63 -4.44 14.52
CA ILE A 130 16.28 -4.42 15.82
C ILE A 130 17.65 -5.08 15.72
N ARG A 131 18.72 -4.31 15.92
CA ARG A 131 20.12 -4.79 15.86
C ARG A 131 20.91 -4.32 17.08
N PRO A 132 21.94 -5.07 17.52
CA PRO A 132 22.81 -4.60 18.59
C PRO A 132 23.60 -3.37 18.13
N ALA A 133 23.78 -2.40 19.02
CA ALA A 133 24.70 -1.30 18.80
C ALA A 133 26.11 -1.78 19.15
N LEU A 134 26.96 -2.01 18.16
CA LEU A 134 28.32 -2.55 18.38
C LEU A 134 29.35 -1.42 18.58
N ASP A 135 30.37 -1.68 19.38
CA ASP A 135 31.57 -0.86 19.50
C ASP A 135 32.61 -1.19 18.42
N GLY A 136 33.79 -0.55 18.48
CA GLY A 136 34.88 -0.79 17.53
C GLY A 136 35.46 -2.20 17.59
N ASN A 137 35.21 -2.94 18.67
CA ASN A 137 35.68 -4.31 18.87
C ASN A 137 34.59 -5.35 18.49
N GLY A 138 33.45 -4.91 17.98
CA GLY A 138 32.32 -5.78 17.65
C GLY A 138 31.49 -6.23 18.86
N ASN A 139 31.75 -5.72 20.07
CA ASN A 139 30.96 -6.04 21.25
C ASN A 139 29.72 -5.14 21.31
N GLN A 140 28.61 -5.67 21.85
CA GLN A 140 27.42 -4.85 22.06
C GLN A 140 27.68 -3.81 23.15
N LYS A 141 27.52 -2.54 22.79
CA LYS A 141 27.66 -1.40 23.69
C LYS A 141 26.67 -1.51 24.85
N ARG A 142 27.09 -0.98 25.99
CA ARG A 142 26.26 -0.82 27.18
C ARG A 142 26.14 0.64 27.57
N ASP A 143 25.04 1.00 28.22
CA ASP A 143 24.87 2.33 28.80
C ASP A 143 25.47 2.42 30.22
N THR A 144 25.34 3.58 30.85
CA THR A 144 25.86 3.84 32.21
C THR A 144 25.19 3.00 33.30
N LYS A 145 24.08 2.33 33.01
CA LYS A 145 23.35 1.43 33.90
C LYS A 145 23.59 -0.05 33.53
N ASP A 146 24.66 -0.35 32.78
CA ASP A 146 25.01 -1.68 32.27
C ASP A 146 23.97 -2.31 31.32
N ARG A 147 23.02 -1.53 30.78
CA ARG A 147 21.99 -2.05 29.87
C ARG A 147 22.52 -2.18 28.45
N LEU A 148 22.13 -3.23 27.73
CA LEU A 148 22.51 -3.42 26.33
C LEU A 148 21.91 -2.31 25.45
N LEU A 149 22.73 -1.69 24.61
CA LEU A 149 22.29 -0.69 23.66
C LEU A 149 21.85 -1.32 22.34
N TRP A 150 20.70 -0.88 21.86
CA TRP A 150 20.08 -1.32 20.62
C TRP A 150 20.10 -0.20 19.58
N ARG A 151 20.19 -0.57 18.30
CA ARG A 151 20.01 0.33 17.15
C ARG A 151 18.89 -0.17 16.25
N LEU A 152 18.24 0.76 15.58
CA LEU A 152 17.31 0.44 14.50
C LEU A 152 18.10 0.47 13.20
N GLY A 153 18.27 -0.68 12.58
CA GLY A 153 18.78 -0.81 11.23
C GLY A 153 17.80 -0.16 10.26
N ARG A 154 18.32 0.43 9.19
CA ARG A 154 17.51 0.81 8.04
C ARG A 154 17.47 -0.38 7.08
N HIS A 155 16.36 -0.58 6.41
CA HIS A 155 16.28 -1.53 5.31
C HIS A 155 17.21 -1.03 4.16
N PRO A 156 18.04 -1.90 3.56
CA PRO A 156 18.99 -1.50 2.51
C PRO A 156 18.27 -1.10 1.21
N ILE A 157 17.13 -1.74 0.94
CA ILE A 157 16.13 -1.40 -0.08
C ILE A 157 14.77 -1.32 0.63
N ALA A 158 13.64 -1.42 -0.06
CA ALA A 158 12.33 -1.36 0.59
C ALA A 158 12.00 -2.54 1.54
N ALA A 159 12.84 -3.59 1.57
CA ALA A 159 12.71 -4.75 2.45
C ALA A 159 14.08 -5.33 2.87
N PHE A 160 14.10 -6.14 3.92
CA PHE A 160 15.28 -6.87 4.38
C PHE A 160 15.50 -8.15 3.56
N PRO A 161 16.75 -8.53 3.25
CA PRO A 161 17.04 -9.82 2.61
C PRO A 161 16.44 -11.01 3.38
N GLU A 162 16.42 -10.93 4.71
CA GLU A 162 15.85 -11.96 5.57
C GLU A 162 14.33 -12.13 5.37
N GLU A 163 13.60 -11.06 5.07
CA GLU A 163 12.17 -11.14 4.72
C GLU A 163 11.97 -11.85 3.40
N ILE A 164 12.77 -11.51 2.39
CA ILE A 164 12.68 -12.10 1.05
C ILE A 164 12.93 -13.61 1.11
N VAL A 165 13.95 -14.02 1.87
CA VAL A 165 14.28 -15.45 2.05
C VAL A 165 13.13 -16.20 2.73
N ARG A 166 12.45 -15.55 3.70
CA ARG A 166 11.40 -16.21 4.50
C ARG A 166 10.03 -16.22 3.82
N PHE A 167 9.59 -15.10 3.27
CA PHE A 167 8.23 -14.91 2.75
C PHE A 167 8.13 -14.91 1.22
N GLY A 168 9.28 -14.86 0.54
CA GLY A 168 9.35 -14.74 -0.92
C GLY A 168 9.17 -13.30 -1.41
N VAL A 169 9.76 -13.00 -2.58
CA VAL A 169 9.72 -11.66 -3.20
C VAL A 169 8.28 -11.16 -3.39
N ASP A 170 7.38 -12.02 -3.85
CA ASP A 170 6.02 -11.60 -4.22
C ASP A 170 5.22 -11.12 -3.01
N ARG A 171 5.41 -11.71 -1.82
CA ARG A 171 4.73 -11.26 -0.59
C ARG A 171 5.37 -10.00 -0.02
N VAL A 172 6.69 -9.91 -0.09
CA VAL A 172 7.44 -8.78 0.46
C VAL A 172 7.25 -7.52 -0.39
N VAL A 173 7.27 -7.67 -1.72
CA VAL A 173 7.18 -6.57 -2.69
C VAL A 173 5.73 -6.35 -3.14
N GLY A 174 4.98 -7.42 -3.39
CA GLY A 174 3.61 -7.37 -3.94
C GLY A 174 2.56 -6.79 -3.00
N HIS A 175 2.78 -6.82 -1.68
CA HIS A 175 1.90 -6.15 -0.71
C HIS A 175 2.06 -4.62 -0.69
N ASN A 176 3.04 -4.07 -1.40
CA ASN A 176 3.17 -2.64 -1.57
C ASN A 176 2.93 -2.29 -3.04
N ALA A 177 1.66 -2.07 -3.40
CA ALA A 177 1.26 -1.67 -4.74
C ALA A 177 2.01 -0.41 -5.23
N ALA A 178 2.55 0.41 -4.33
CA ALA A 178 3.41 1.54 -4.69
C ALA A 178 4.85 1.10 -5.03
N ILE A 179 5.40 0.05 -4.39
CA ILE A 179 6.68 -0.54 -4.78
C ILE A 179 6.54 -1.33 -6.08
N VAL A 180 5.47 -2.10 -6.27
CA VAL A 180 5.20 -2.77 -7.57
C VAL A 180 5.13 -1.72 -8.67
N ARG A 181 4.31 -0.67 -8.50
CA ARG A 181 4.25 0.45 -9.45
C ARG A 181 5.60 1.16 -9.62
N SER A 182 6.36 1.35 -8.56
CA SER A 182 7.69 1.98 -8.63
C SER A 182 8.73 1.09 -9.31
N ALA A 183 8.65 -0.24 -9.13
CA ALA A 183 9.53 -1.22 -9.74
C ALA A 183 9.20 -1.39 -11.22
N GLU A 184 7.91 -1.45 -11.57
CA GLU A 184 7.42 -1.41 -12.96
C GLU A 184 7.86 -0.10 -13.65
N ALA A 185 7.73 1.04 -12.97
CA ALA A 185 8.21 2.34 -13.47
C ALA A 185 9.74 2.41 -13.57
N ALA A 186 10.48 1.78 -12.64
CA ALA A 186 11.95 1.75 -12.66
C ALA A 186 12.52 0.80 -13.73
N ALA A 187 11.79 -0.27 -14.08
CA ALA A 187 12.12 -1.17 -15.19
C ALA A 187 11.87 -0.51 -16.56
N ARG A 188 11.22 0.65 -16.60
CA ARG A 188 10.92 1.43 -17.82
C ARG A 188 11.51 2.85 -17.75
N PRO A 189 12.83 3.02 -17.55
CA PRO A 189 13.43 4.33 -17.29
C PRO A 189 13.30 5.30 -18.47
N MET A 190 13.14 4.80 -19.71
CA MET A 190 12.90 5.63 -20.91
C MET A 190 11.45 6.13 -21.06
N PHE A 191 10.47 5.54 -20.34
CA PHE A 191 9.05 5.92 -20.47
C PHE A 191 8.60 6.95 -19.44
N ARG A 192 9.39 7.24 -18.39
CA ARG A 192 9.08 8.30 -17.40
C ARG A 192 8.82 9.67 -18.03
N ALA A 193 9.59 10.04 -19.05
CA ALA A 193 9.41 11.32 -19.72
C ALA A 193 8.14 11.36 -20.58
N PHE A 194 7.69 10.20 -21.07
CA PHE A 194 6.42 10.07 -21.81
C PHE A 194 5.24 10.08 -20.84
N ASP A 195 5.28 9.28 -19.78
CA ASP A 195 4.18 9.18 -18.80
C ASP A 195 3.97 10.52 -18.06
N GLU A 196 5.03 11.22 -17.67
CA GLU A 196 4.91 12.53 -17.01
C GLU A 196 4.46 13.64 -17.98
N ALA A 197 4.83 13.56 -19.27
CA ALA A 197 4.38 14.48 -20.29
C ALA A 197 2.91 14.21 -20.68
N GLU A 198 2.51 12.95 -20.73
CA GLU A 198 1.15 12.49 -21.02
C GLU A 198 0.20 12.80 -19.85
N GLU A 199 0.65 12.63 -18.60
CA GLU A 199 -0.13 13.00 -17.42
C GLU A 199 -0.25 14.53 -17.29
N LYS A 200 0.82 15.29 -17.59
CA LYS A 200 0.73 16.76 -17.70
C LYS A 200 -0.16 17.21 -18.86
N ALA A 201 -0.17 16.50 -19.99
CA ALA A 201 -1.05 16.78 -21.12
C ALA A 201 -2.51 16.47 -20.79
N ARG A 202 -2.80 15.34 -20.11
CA ARG A 202 -4.14 15.01 -19.57
C ARG A 202 -4.64 16.10 -18.62
N ARG A 203 -3.79 16.59 -17.72
CA ARG A 203 -4.17 17.66 -16.77
C ARG A 203 -4.35 19.04 -17.39
N LYS A 204 -3.67 19.36 -18.51
CA LYS A 204 -3.77 20.67 -19.17
C LYS A 204 -4.73 20.73 -20.35
N GLY A 205 -5.18 19.60 -20.91
CA GLY A 205 -6.05 19.58 -22.09
C GLY A 205 -7.07 18.44 -22.19
N GLY A 206 -7.08 17.47 -21.26
CA GLY A 206 -7.84 16.21 -21.43
C GLY A 206 -9.31 16.26 -21.04
N GLU A 207 -9.72 17.15 -20.12
CA GLU A 207 -11.09 17.09 -19.58
C GLU A 207 -12.18 17.45 -20.59
N LYS A 208 -11.86 18.22 -21.65
CA LYS A 208 -12.79 18.51 -22.74
C LYS A 208 -12.81 17.45 -23.84
N LYS A 209 -11.66 16.82 -24.15
CA LYS A 209 -11.55 15.86 -25.27
C LYS A 209 -12.25 14.54 -24.99
N ASP A 210 -12.31 14.12 -23.73
CA ASP A 210 -12.94 12.87 -23.31
C ASP A 210 -14.36 13.05 -22.75
N ALA A 211 -14.94 14.25 -22.86
CA ALA A 211 -16.27 14.52 -22.32
C ALA A 211 -17.35 13.60 -22.94
N TRP A 212 -17.19 13.23 -24.21
CA TRP A 212 -18.09 12.31 -24.93
C TRP A 212 -18.14 10.91 -24.32
N ARG A 213 -17.07 10.46 -23.65
CA ARG A 213 -17.01 9.12 -23.03
C ARG A 213 -18.08 8.93 -21.97
N ARG A 214 -18.54 10.03 -21.35
CA ARG A 214 -19.58 10.01 -20.31
C ARG A 214 -21.00 10.16 -20.88
N TRP A 215 -21.14 10.37 -22.19
CA TRP A 215 -22.45 10.48 -22.81
C TRP A 215 -23.12 9.11 -22.89
N GLY A 216 -24.43 9.09 -22.64
CA GLY A 216 -25.22 7.88 -22.74
C GLY A 216 -25.28 7.35 -24.17
N ILE A 217 -25.43 6.04 -24.31
CA ILE A 217 -25.44 5.34 -25.61
C ILE A 217 -26.54 5.83 -26.56
N ALA A 218 -27.66 6.34 -26.02
CA ALA A 218 -28.79 6.91 -26.79
C ALA A 218 -28.35 8.02 -27.77
N ARG A 219 -27.22 8.67 -27.50
CA ARG A 219 -26.67 9.75 -28.33
C ARG A 219 -26.01 9.25 -29.62
N LEU A 220 -25.84 7.93 -29.77
CA LEU A 220 -25.46 7.30 -31.04
C LEU A 220 -26.67 7.06 -31.96
N GLU A 221 -27.90 7.37 -31.51
CA GLU A 221 -29.14 7.19 -32.30
C GLU A 221 -29.28 5.77 -32.87
N LEU A 222 -28.90 4.77 -32.06
CA LEU A 222 -28.98 3.37 -32.44
C LEU A 222 -30.45 2.94 -32.60
N ASP A 223 -30.65 1.89 -33.40
CA ASP A 223 -31.92 1.16 -33.42
C ASP A 223 -32.31 0.74 -31.98
N PRO A 224 -33.55 0.93 -31.53
CA PRO A 224 -33.94 0.67 -30.15
C PRO A 224 -33.60 -0.74 -29.65
N ALA A 225 -33.67 -1.75 -30.52
CA ALA A 225 -33.31 -3.13 -30.14
C ALA A 225 -31.80 -3.33 -29.99
N VAL A 226 -30.99 -2.54 -30.71
CA VAL A 226 -29.53 -2.54 -30.57
C VAL A 226 -29.12 -1.79 -29.31
N GLU A 227 -29.72 -0.63 -29.07
CA GLU A 227 -29.48 0.16 -27.86
C GLU A 227 -29.77 -0.66 -26.59
N ASP A 228 -30.97 -1.23 -26.49
CA ASP A 228 -31.38 -2.04 -25.34
C ASP A 228 -30.41 -3.21 -25.08
N TYR A 229 -29.97 -3.90 -26.15
CA TYR A 229 -29.00 -4.98 -26.05
C TYR A 229 -27.64 -4.52 -25.51
N VAL A 230 -27.13 -3.38 -25.99
CA VAL A 230 -25.85 -2.80 -25.55
C VAL A 230 -25.93 -2.33 -24.09
N VAL A 231 -27.03 -1.69 -23.70
CA VAL A 231 -27.27 -1.26 -22.31
C VAL A 231 -27.36 -2.46 -21.37
N LYS A 232 -28.09 -3.52 -21.74
CA LYS A 232 -28.18 -4.76 -20.95
C LYS A 232 -26.85 -5.50 -20.82
N ALA A 233 -25.93 -5.30 -21.76
CA ALA A 233 -24.56 -5.78 -21.66
C ALA A 233 -23.68 -4.96 -20.68
N GLY A 234 -24.23 -3.92 -20.05
CA GLY A 234 -23.51 -3.05 -19.12
C GLY A 234 -22.69 -1.95 -19.79
N LEU A 235 -22.98 -1.62 -21.06
CA LEU A 235 -22.27 -0.60 -21.84
C LEU A 235 -23.19 0.62 -22.05
N ASP A 236 -23.54 1.30 -20.95
CA ASP A 236 -24.50 2.41 -20.91
C ASP A 236 -23.98 3.73 -21.49
N THR A 237 -22.68 3.85 -21.71
CA THR A 237 -22.01 5.06 -22.22
C THR A 237 -21.21 4.78 -23.50
N ILE A 238 -21.05 5.81 -24.34
CA ILE A 238 -20.22 5.72 -25.56
C ILE A 238 -18.78 5.33 -25.19
N GLY A 239 -18.25 5.85 -24.08
CA GLY A 239 -16.92 5.49 -23.59
C GLY A 239 -16.78 4.01 -23.24
N ALA A 240 -17.75 3.45 -22.51
CA ALA A 240 -17.75 2.03 -22.15
C ALA A 240 -17.81 1.13 -23.39
N LEU A 241 -18.67 1.46 -24.36
CA LEU A 241 -18.75 0.71 -25.61
C LEU A 241 -17.46 0.82 -26.44
N SER A 242 -16.87 2.02 -26.54
CA SER A 242 -15.60 2.22 -27.25
C SER A 242 -14.45 1.43 -26.62
N ASP A 243 -14.35 1.43 -25.29
CA ASP A 243 -13.36 0.65 -24.53
C ASP A 243 -13.55 -0.86 -24.74
N PHE A 244 -14.80 -1.33 -24.79
CA PHE A 244 -15.14 -2.72 -25.08
C PHE A 244 -14.72 -3.11 -26.50
N MET A 245 -15.07 -2.30 -27.51
CA MET A 245 -14.67 -2.53 -28.91
C MET A 245 -13.16 -2.58 -29.07
N ALA A 246 -12.42 -1.65 -28.44
CA ALA A 246 -10.97 -1.60 -28.49
C ALA A 246 -10.32 -2.85 -27.85
N ARG A 247 -10.87 -3.33 -26.72
CA ARG A 247 -10.35 -4.52 -26.02
C ARG A 247 -10.54 -5.81 -26.81
N HIS A 248 -11.66 -5.94 -27.51
CA HIS A 248 -12.04 -7.17 -28.22
C HIS A 248 -11.73 -7.13 -29.73
N GLY A 249 -11.25 -6.01 -30.24
CA GLY A 249 -10.85 -5.84 -31.64
C GLY A 249 -11.97 -6.14 -32.61
N ASP A 250 -11.66 -6.75 -33.75
CA ASP A 250 -12.65 -7.12 -34.78
C ASP A 250 -13.72 -8.13 -34.35
N PHE A 251 -13.59 -8.73 -33.17
CA PHE A 251 -14.52 -9.75 -32.68
C PHE A 251 -15.42 -9.27 -31.54
N TRP A 252 -15.39 -7.97 -31.21
CA TRP A 252 -16.17 -7.39 -30.13
C TRP A 252 -17.65 -7.76 -30.19
N ASP A 253 -18.24 -7.83 -31.39
CA ASP A 253 -19.65 -8.12 -31.53
C ASP A 253 -19.98 -9.57 -31.15
N LYS A 254 -19.05 -10.52 -31.35
CA LYS A 254 -19.23 -11.93 -30.97
C LYS A 254 -19.08 -12.16 -29.47
N ASP A 255 -18.26 -11.34 -28.84
CA ASP A 255 -17.98 -11.41 -27.41
C ASP A 255 -19.02 -10.65 -26.57
N LEU A 256 -19.75 -9.72 -27.17
CA LEU A 256 -20.88 -9.05 -26.52
C LEU A 256 -22.05 -10.02 -26.35
N ARG A 257 -22.25 -10.51 -25.12
CA ARG A 257 -23.30 -11.46 -24.78
C ARG A 257 -24.17 -10.93 -23.64
N VAL A 258 -25.48 -10.90 -23.88
CA VAL A 258 -26.50 -10.67 -22.85
C VAL A 258 -27.18 -12.01 -22.56
N GLY A 259 -27.10 -12.47 -21.30
CA GLY A 259 -27.59 -13.79 -20.91
C GLY A 259 -29.06 -14.00 -21.24
N GLY A 260 -29.35 -14.97 -22.12
CA GLY A 260 -30.71 -15.35 -22.50
C GLY A 260 -31.34 -14.54 -23.64
N GLU A 261 -30.65 -13.51 -24.16
CA GLU A 261 -31.18 -12.68 -25.24
C GLU A 261 -30.52 -12.98 -26.59
N SER A 262 -31.35 -13.04 -27.64
CA SER A 262 -30.85 -13.18 -29.01
C SER A 262 -30.24 -11.87 -29.48
N LYS A 263 -28.98 -11.92 -29.91
CA LYS A 263 -28.26 -10.79 -30.49
C LYS A 263 -29.02 -10.19 -31.69
N PRO A 264 -29.19 -8.86 -31.75
CA PRO A 264 -29.80 -8.19 -32.90
C PRO A 264 -29.09 -8.52 -34.22
N ARG A 265 -29.86 -8.65 -35.30
CA ARG A 265 -29.30 -8.85 -36.65
C ARG A 265 -28.45 -7.64 -37.03
N ASN A 266 -27.28 -7.90 -37.60
CA ASN A 266 -26.33 -6.89 -38.07
C ASN A 266 -25.86 -5.92 -36.97
N LEU A 267 -25.77 -6.36 -35.70
CA LEU A 267 -25.33 -5.53 -34.57
C LEU A 267 -24.06 -4.73 -34.89
N ARG A 268 -23.02 -5.40 -35.38
CA ARG A 268 -21.73 -4.78 -35.72
C ARG A 268 -21.88 -3.62 -36.69
N ALA A 269 -22.52 -3.90 -37.83
CA ALA A 269 -22.71 -2.90 -38.88
C ALA A 269 -23.54 -1.70 -38.41
N LYS A 270 -24.58 -1.94 -37.59
CA LYS A 270 -25.42 -0.86 -37.04
C LYS A 270 -24.63 0.03 -36.07
N VAL A 271 -23.83 -0.56 -35.18
CA VAL A 271 -23.01 0.19 -34.23
C VAL A 271 -21.88 0.93 -34.93
N GLU A 272 -21.19 0.30 -35.87
CA GLU A 272 -20.09 0.94 -36.63
C GLU A 272 -20.59 2.11 -37.49
N ALA A 273 -21.77 1.98 -38.12
CA ALA A 273 -22.40 3.09 -38.85
C ALA A 273 -22.75 4.25 -37.94
N ALA A 274 -23.36 3.98 -36.78
CA ALA A 274 -23.69 5.00 -35.79
C ALA A 274 -22.45 5.71 -35.22
N TYR A 275 -21.35 4.99 -34.99
CA TYR A 275 -20.07 5.60 -34.61
C TYR A 275 -19.50 6.48 -35.71
N ALA A 276 -19.53 6.02 -36.96
CA ALA A 276 -19.04 6.81 -38.09
C ALA A 276 -19.81 8.14 -38.22
N GLU A 277 -21.13 8.09 -38.07
CA GLU A 277 -21.98 9.29 -38.06
C GLU A 277 -21.70 10.19 -36.85
N PHE A 278 -21.59 9.61 -35.65
CA PHE A 278 -21.25 10.36 -34.44
C PHE A 278 -19.94 11.16 -34.60
N TRP A 279 -18.90 10.55 -35.16
CA TRP A 279 -17.62 11.23 -35.40
C TRP A 279 -17.67 12.28 -36.50
N GLN A 280 -18.56 12.12 -37.49
CA GLN A 280 -18.81 13.17 -38.48
C GLN A 280 -19.50 14.38 -37.85
N GLN A 281 -20.42 14.16 -36.90
CA GLN A 281 -21.12 15.23 -36.19
C GLN A 281 -20.26 15.91 -35.11
N HIS A 282 -19.26 15.22 -34.58
CA HIS A 282 -18.39 15.70 -33.50
C HIS A 282 -16.89 15.72 -33.85
N PRO A 283 -16.47 16.46 -34.90
CA PRO A 283 -15.07 16.52 -35.31
C PRO A 283 -14.15 17.12 -34.24
N GLU A 284 -14.68 17.87 -33.29
CA GLU A 284 -13.94 18.44 -32.16
C GLU A 284 -13.25 17.39 -31.26
N PHE A 285 -13.72 16.14 -31.29
CA PHE A 285 -13.16 15.04 -30.52
C PHE A 285 -12.18 14.16 -31.31
N CYS A 286 -12.09 14.35 -32.64
CA CYS A 286 -11.26 13.55 -33.54
C CYS A 286 -9.78 13.99 -33.63
N THR A 287 -9.26 14.71 -32.60
CA THR A 287 -7.93 15.35 -32.62
C THR A 287 -6.96 14.86 -31.56
#